data_AF-A0A1F9ZMP3-F1
#
_entry.id   AF-A0A1F9ZMP3-F1
#
_cell.length_a   1.000
_cell.length_b   1.000
_cell.length_c   1.000
_cell.angle_alpha   90.00
_cell.angle_beta   90.00
_cell.angle_gamma   90.00
#
_symmetry.space_group_name_H-M   'P 1'
#
loop_
_entity.id
_entity.type
_entity.pdbx_description
1 polymer ?
#
loop_
_entity_poly.entity_id
_entity_poly.type
_entity_poly.pdbx_seq_one_letter_code
_entity_poly.pdbx_strand_id
1 'polypeptide(L)' 'MALLHLCHEARVRPFVLHVNYHMRPSALRDQGFVQSYCEKHKIAYMMVDADFPHHGNFQSWARDIRYQSARDFAKQNQC' A
#
# COMPACT_ATOMS: atom_id res chain seq x y z
N MET A 1 0.37 -2.91 -9.45
CA MET A 1 1.66 -3.21 -10.12
C MET A 1 1.98 -2.27 -11.28
N ALA A 2 1.08 -2.03 -12.25
CA ALA A 2 1.40 -1.23 -13.45
C ALA A 2 2.03 0.14 -13.16
N LEU A 3 1.42 0.97 -12.30
CA LEU A 3 1.98 2.28 -11.95
C LEU A 3 3.38 2.19 -11.32
N LEU A 4 3.57 1.28 -10.36
CA LEU A 4 4.86 1.07 -9.70
C LEU A 4 5.95 0.67 -10.69
N HIS A 5 5.60 -0.19 -11.65
CA HIS A 5 6.51 -0.58 -12.72
C HIS A 5 6.89 0.60 -13.62
N LEU A 6 5.91 1.39 -14.06
CA LEU A 6 6.16 2.59 -14.87
C LEU A 6 7.01 3.62 -14.13
N CYS A 7 6.79 3.83 -12.82
CA CYS A 7 7.66 4.68 -12.00
C CYS A 7 9.10 4.16 -12.00
N HIS A 8 9.28 2.85 -11.84
CA HIS A 8 10.60 2.23 -11.88
C HIS A 8 11.30 2.43 -13.23
N GLU A 9 10.60 2.21 -14.34
CA GLU A 9 11.14 2.43 -15.70
C GLU A 9 11.50 3.91 -15.93
N ALA A 10 10.67 4.84 -15.44
CA ALA A 10 10.91 6.27 -15.49
C ALA A 10 11.99 6.75 -14.50
N ARG A 11 12.65 5.84 -13.76
CA ARG A 11 13.62 6.14 -12.69
C ARG A 11 13.09 7.03 -11.57
N VAL A 12 11.77 7.12 -11.43
CA VAL A 12 11.11 7.71 -10.27
C VAL A 12 11.18 6.70 -9.13
N ARG A 13 11.62 7.14 -7.96
CA ARG A 13 11.69 6.30 -6.76
C ARG A 13 10.54 6.67 -5.81
N PRO A 14 9.34 6.09 -5.98
CA PRO A 14 8.24 6.34 -5.08
C PRO A 14 8.49 5.64 -3.73
N PHE A 15 7.77 6.11 -2.72
CA PHE A 15 7.48 5.29 -1.56
C PHE A 15 6.20 4.49 -1.83
N VAL A 16 6.22 3.18 -1.54
CA VAL A 16 5.07 2.30 -1.76
C VAL A 16 4.37 2.03 -0.44
N LEU A 17 3.12 2.49 -0.33
CA LEU A 17 2.21 2.12 0.75
C LEU A 17 1.24 1.06 0.24
N HIS A 18 1.25 -0.11 0.86
CA HIS A 18 0.26 -1.16 0.64
C HIS A 18 -0.65 -1.26 1.86
N VAL A 19 -1.97 -1.25 1.65
CA VAL A 19 -2.95 -1.50 2.72
C VAL A 19 -3.65 -2.81 2.43
N ASN A 20 -3.52 -3.77 3.33
CA ASN A 20 -4.18 -5.06 3.23
C ASN A 20 -5.44 -5.05 4.12
N TYR A 21 -6.59 -5.33 3.51
CA TYR A 21 -7.89 -5.35 4.19
C TYR A 21 -8.42 -6.78 4.43
N HIS A 22 -7.69 -7.82 4.01
CA HIS A 22 -8.10 -9.23 4.10
C HIS A 22 -9.44 -9.61 3.43
N MET A 23 -10.00 -8.74 2.59
CA MET A 23 -11.30 -8.98 1.94
C MET A 23 -11.25 -9.99 0.78
N ARG A 24 -10.07 -10.52 0.45
CA ARG A 24 -9.89 -11.51 -0.61
C ARG A 24 -9.01 -12.65 -0.13
N PRO A 25 -9.29 -13.90 -0.52
CA PRO A 25 -8.39 -15.03 -0.24
C PRO A 25 -6.98 -14.82 -0.80
N SER A 26 -6.85 -14.03 -1.88
CA SER A 26 -5.56 -13.72 -2.49
C SER A 26 -4.80 -12.59 -1.80
N ALA A 27 -5.35 -11.92 -0.79
CA ALA A 27 -4.81 -10.66 -0.30
C ALA A 27 -3.36 -10.77 0.19
N LEU A 28 -3.05 -11.84 0.95
CA LEU A 28 -1.68 -12.13 1.40
C LEU A 28 -0.71 -12.40 0.25
N ARG A 29 -1.18 -13.11 -0.78
CA ARG A 29 -0.38 -13.38 -1.98
C ARG A 29 -0.10 -12.08 -2.73
N ASP A 30 -1.12 -11.23 -2.90
CA ASP A 30 -1.02 -9.95 -3.60
C ASP A 30 -0.07 -8.99 -2.84
N GLN A 31 -0.15 -8.96 -1.51
CA GLN A 31 0.80 -8.25 -0.64
C GLN A 31 2.23 -8.77 -0.85
N GLY A 32 2.43 -10.08 -0.80
CA GLY A 32 3.73 -10.70 -0.98
C GLY A 32 4.37 -10.33 -2.32
N PHE A 33 3.60 -10.35 -3.41
CA PHE A 33 4.10 -9.91 -4.72
C PHE A 33 4.57 -8.45 -4.73
N VAL A 34 3.82 -7.53 -4.12
CA VAL A 34 4.22 -6.12 -4.05
C VAL A 34 5.47 -5.95 -3.19
N GLN A 35 5.52 -6.61 -2.03
CA GLN A 35 6.65 -6.56 -1.11
C GLN A 35 7.93 -7.08 -1.80
N SER A 36 7.89 -8.28 -2.37
CA SER A 36 9.05 -8.86 -3.05
C SER A 36 9.51 -8.02 -4.26
N TYR A 37 8.58 -7.37 -4.97
CA TYR A 37 8.94 -6.43 -6.03
C TYR A 37 9.70 -5.22 -5.48
N CYS A 38 9.20 -4.62 -4.39
CA CYS A 38 9.85 -3.47 -3.79
C CYS A 38 11.24 -3.82 -3.24
N GLU A 39 11.37 -4.96 -2.56
CA GLU A 39 12.65 -5.48 -2.06
C GLU A 39 13.66 -5.69 -3.19
N LYS A 40 13.26 -6.39 -4.26
CA LYS A 40 14.11 -6.65 -5.43
C LYS A 40 14.65 -5.38 -6.07
N HIS A 41 13.82 -4.35 -6.17
CA HIS A 41 14.16 -3.09 -6.84
C HIS A 41 14.65 -2.00 -5.87
N LYS A 42 14.87 -2.32 -4.58
CA LYS A 42 15.27 -1.39 -3.52
C LYS A 42 14.36 -0.15 -3.43
N ILE A 43 13.06 -0.38 -3.58
CA ILE A 43 12.01 0.63 -3.45
C ILE A 43 11.53 0.63 -2.01
N ALA A 44 11.41 1.80 -1.40
CA ALA A 44 10.93 1.93 -0.04
C ALA A 44 9.45 1.49 0.06
N TYR A 45 9.14 0.66 1.05
CA TYR A 45 7.87 -0.05 1.16
C TYR A 45 7.36 -0.04 2.60
N MET A 46 6.06 0.16 2.77
CA MET A 46 5.33 -0.03 4.03
C MET A 46 4.05 -0.81 3.75
N MET A 47 3.72 -1.67 4.72
CA MET A 47 2.48 -2.41 4.77
C MET A 47 1.65 -1.93 5.96
N VAL A 48 0.37 -1.68 5.72
CA VAL A 48 -0.64 -1.42 6.75
C VAL A 48 -1.61 -2.59 6.74
N ASP A 49 -1.68 -3.27 7.87
CA ASP A 49 -2.61 -4.35 8.12
C ASP A 49 -3.87 -3.75 8.74
N ALA A 50 -5.02 -3.88 8.07
CA ALA A 50 -6.24 -3.20 8.48
C ALA A 50 -7.44 -4.15 8.48
N ASP A 51 -8.01 -4.37 9.67
CA ASP A 51 -9.21 -5.18 9.83
C ASP A 51 -10.47 -4.30 9.76
N PHE A 52 -11.37 -4.65 8.84
CA PHE A 52 -12.63 -3.94 8.71
C PHE A 52 -13.54 -4.26 9.89
N PRO A 53 -14.08 -3.27 10.62
CA PRO A 53 -14.97 -3.51 11.77
C PRO A 53 -16.33 -4.14 11.40
N HIS A 54 -16.54 -4.54 10.15
CA HIS A 54 -17.80 -5.11 9.64
C HIS A 54 -19.04 -4.25 9.87
N HIS A 55 -18.84 -2.95 10.03
CA HIS A 55 -19.89 -1.97 10.26
C HIS A 55 -19.76 -0.79 9.29
N GLY A 56 -20.88 -0.39 8.70
CA GLY A 56 -20.94 0.73 7.75
C GLY A 56 -20.43 0.39 6.35
N ASN A 57 -20.04 1.41 5.59
CA ASN A 57 -19.58 1.26 4.22
C ASN A 57 -18.08 0.90 4.17
N PHE A 58 -17.78 -0.30 3.71
CA PHE A 58 -16.40 -0.79 3.56
C PHE A 58 -15.53 0.12 2.67
N GLN A 59 -16.07 0.63 1.57
CA GLN A 59 -15.30 1.43 0.61
C GLN A 59 -14.91 2.78 1.21
N SER A 60 -15.82 3.42 1.96
CA SER A 60 -15.56 4.66 2.69
C SER A 60 -14.50 4.42 3.77
N TRP A 61 -14.65 3.39 4.59
CA TRP A 61 -13.66 3.05 5.61
C TRP A 61 -12.28 2.75 4.99
N ALA A 62 -12.22 1.96 3.92
CA ALA A 62 -10.98 1.65 3.21
C ALA A 62 -10.36 2.88 2.53
N ARG A 63 -11.17 3.90 2.21
CA ARG A 63 -10.66 5.19 1.72
C ARG A 63 -10.01 5.96 2.88
N ASP A 64 -10.69 6.06 4.00
CA ASP A 64 -10.21 6.81 5.16
C ASP A 64 -8.89 6.23 5.68
N ILE A 65 -8.80 4.91 5.83
CA ILE A 65 -7.55 4.22 6.21
C ILE A 65 -6.42 4.54 5.22
N ARG A 66 -6.64 4.38 3.90
CA ARG A 66 -5.61 4.66 2.88
C ARG A 66 -5.04 6.07 2.98
N TYR A 67 -5.92 7.07 3.02
CA TYR A 67 -5.48 8.46 3.00
C TYR A 67 -4.92 8.89 4.36
N GLN A 68 -5.45 8.35 5.47
CA GLN A 68 -4.88 8.60 6.79
C GLN A 68 -3.46 8.04 6.88
N SER A 69 -3.26 6.77 6.54
CA SER A 69 -1.94 6.15 6.52
C SER A 69 -0.97 6.86 5.59
N ALA A 70 -1.41 7.27 4.39
CA ALA A 70 -0.57 8.04 3.47
C ALA A 70 -0.17 9.41 4.04
N ARG A 71 -1.09 10.13 4.69
CA ARG A 71 -0.80 11.41 5.34
C ARG A 71 0.17 11.26 6.51
N ASP A 72 -0.05 10.27 7.36
CA ASP A 72 0.81 10.04 8.53
C ASP A 72 2.22 9.64 8.09
N PHE A 73 2.30 8.80 7.06
CA PHE A 73 3.57 8.45 6.44
C PHE A 73 4.29 9.66 5.85
N ALA A 74 3.59 10.50 5.08
CA ALA A 74 4.16 11.71 4.47
C ALA A 74 4.72 12.66 5.54
N LYS A 75 3.97 12.87 6.63
CA LYS A 75 4.43 13.68 7.77
C LYS A 75 5.68 13.12 8.43
N GLN A 76 5.73 11.80 8.66
CA GLN A 76 6.87 11.14 9.31
C GLN A 76 8.14 11.20 8.47
N ASN A 77 8.01 11.20 7.13
CA ASN A 77 9.13 11.09 6.20
C ASN A 77 9.44 12.39 5.44
N GLN A 78 8.78 13.50 5.82
CA GLN A 78 8.97 14.83 5.23
C GLN A 78 8.84 14.84 3.69
N CYS A 79 7.88 14.09 3.17
CA CYS A 79 7.59 13.99 1.73
C CYS A 79 6.24 14.57 1.34
#